data_AF-A0A388PX05-F1
#
_entry.id   AF-A0A388PX05-F1
#
_cell.length_a   1.000
_cell.length_b   1.000
_cell.length_c   1.000
_cell.angle_alpha   90.00
_cell.angle_beta   90.00
_cell.angle_gamma   90.00
#
_symmetry.space_group_name_H-M   'P 1'
#
loop_
_entity.id
_entity.type
_entity.pdbx_description
1 polymer ?
#
loop_
_entity_poly.entity_id
_entity_poly.type
_entity_poly.pdbx_seq_one_letter_code
_entity_poly.pdbx_strand_id
1 'polypeptide(L)'
;MNQLRDNLKKLGLSPNHIFQLVKDSIGEDLAGGEDITSVATISSSQVSTADFTTRAAGVVSGLHVVAAVLEYCGVTHYEVLVDEGAKVAAGKILITAQGNTQKILLAERTALNFLSHLSGISTLTSKWVAEVEGTKCQIRDTRKTTPGLRTLEKFATRMGGATNHRLSLSEAALIKDNHIVAAGSITAAFTATKRCFLENRLR
;
A
#
# COMPACT_ATOMS: atom_id res chain seq x y z
N MET A 1 6.17 -15.19 12.12
CA MET A 1 6.22 -13.77 12.56
C MET A 1 7.45 -13.00 12.06
N ASN A 2 8.69 -13.52 12.08
CA ASN A 2 9.85 -12.73 11.60
C ASN A 2 9.90 -12.57 10.07
N GLN A 3 9.55 -13.60 9.30
CA GLN A 3 9.66 -13.57 7.83
C GLN A 3 8.85 -12.45 7.16
N LEU A 4 7.57 -12.29 7.52
CA LEU A 4 6.71 -11.25 6.94
C LEU A 4 7.24 -9.84 7.23
N ARG A 5 7.69 -9.60 8.47
CA ARG A 5 8.25 -8.28 8.86
C ARG A 5 9.51 -7.97 8.04
N ASP A 6 10.34 -8.96 7.76
CA ASP A 6 11.54 -8.78 6.94
C ASP A 6 11.20 -8.57 5.46
N ASN A 7 10.20 -9.28 4.93
CA ASN A 7 9.70 -9.04 3.57
C ASN A 7 9.15 -7.60 3.42
N LEU A 8 8.36 -7.12 4.38
CA LEU A 8 7.86 -5.73 4.39
C LEU A 8 9.01 -4.71 4.38
N LYS A 9 10.05 -4.92 5.19
CA LYS A 9 11.24 -4.04 5.20
C LYS A 9 11.96 -4.04 3.84
N LYS A 10 12.14 -5.21 3.22
CA LYS A 10 12.77 -5.32 1.88
C LYS A 10 11.98 -4.55 0.83
N LEU A 11 10.65 -4.52 0.96
CA LEU A 11 9.76 -3.71 0.12
C LEU A 11 9.76 -2.22 0.47
N GLY A 12 10.54 -1.77 1.46
CA GLY A 12 10.58 -0.39 1.91
C GLY A 12 9.32 0.04 2.70
N LEU A 13 8.58 -0.92 3.25
CA LEU A 13 7.43 -0.67 4.12
C LEU A 13 7.85 -0.83 5.59
N SER A 14 7.37 0.06 6.45
CA SER A 14 7.59 -0.06 7.91
C SER A 14 6.62 -1.10 8.48
N PRO A 15 7.09 -2.25 9.02
CA PRO A 15 6.20 -3.27 9.55
C PRO A 15 5.29 -2.72 10.66
N ASN A 16 5.84 -1.89 11.55
CA ASN A 16 5.06 -1.33 12.65
C ASN A 16 3.90 -0.45 12.14
N HIS A 17 4.14 0.33 11.09
CA HIS A 17 3.09 1.14 10.48
C HIS A 17 2.02 0.27 9.79
N ILE A 18 2.43 -0.77 9.06
CA ILE A 18 1.50 -1.70 8.41
C ILE A 18 0.63 -2.42 9.43
N PHE A 19 1.23 -3.01 10.46
CA PHE A 19 0.47 -3.70 11.51
C PHE A 19 -0.44 -2.75 12.30
N GLN A 20 -0.06 -1.47 12.45
CA GLN A 20 -0.95 -0.48 13.04
C GLN A 20 -2.15 -0.18 12.14
N LEU A 21 -1.94 0.05 10.84
CA LEU A 21 -3.04 0.24 9.88
C LEU A 21 -3.98 -0.97 9.84
N VAL A 22 -3.43 -2.19 9.81
CA VAL A 22 -4.21 -3.43 9.85
C VAL A 22 -5.04 -3.53 11.13
N LYS A 23 -4.43 -3.24 12.29
CA LYS A 23 -5.13 -3.21 13.57
C LYS A 23 -6.29 -2.21 13.56
N ASP A 24 -6.05 -1.00 13.06
CA ASP A 24 -7.05 0.06 13.02
C ASP A 24 -8.19 -0.31 12.05
N SER A 25 -7.88 -0.87 10.88
CA SER A 25 -8.89 -1.30 9.90
C SER A 25 -9.73 -2.50 10.37
N ILE A 26 -9.12 -3.51 11.02
CA ILE A 26 -9.90 -4.61 11.61
C ILE A 26 -10.72 -4.11 12.80
N GLY A 27 -10.18 -3.17 13.59
CA GLY A 27 -10.91 -2.52 14.67
C GLY A 27 -12.14 -1.75 14.19
N GLU A 28 -12.03 -1.08 13.03
CA GLU A 28 -13.15 -0.42 12.35
C GLU A 28 -14.24 -1.44 11.96
N ASP A 29 -13.86 -2.54 11.30
CA ASP A 29 -14.81 -3.55 10.80
C ASP A 29 -15.53 -4.30 11.94
N LEU A 30 -14.84 -4.51 13.08
CA LEU A 30 -15.42 -5.13 14.27
C LEU A 30 -16.20 -4.16 15.16
N ALA A 31 -15.89 -2.87 15.11
CA ALA A 31 -16.45 -1.85 16.00
C ALA A 31 -16.47 -2.23 17.50
N GLY A 32 -15.46 -2.99 17.94
CA GLY A 32 -15.33 -3.50 19.32
C GLY A 32 -16.15 -4.76 19.65
N GLY A 33 -16.88 -5.31 18.69
CA GLY A 33 -17.63 -6.57 18.80
C GLY A 33 -16.93 -7.76 18.13
N GLU A 34 -17.73 -8.69 17.65
CA GLU A 34 -17.31 -9.88 16.88
C GLU A 34 -18.10 -9.97 15.57
N ASP A 35 -17.62 -10.80 14.62
CA ASP A 35 -18.39 -11.13 13.42
C ASP A 35 -19.54 -12.09 13.79
N ILE A 36 -20.66 -11.49 14.20
CA ILE A 36 -21.86 -12.20 14.64
C ILE A 36 -22.38 -13.20 13.60
N THR A 37 -22.18 -12.93 12.31
CA THR A 37 -22.69 -13.80 11.24
C THR A 37 -21.82 -15.05 11.14
N SER A 38 -20.51 -14.89 11.08
CA SER A 38 -19.58 -16.02 11.03
C SER A 38 -19.65 -16.85 12.31
N VAL A 39 -19.74 -16.21 13.47
CA VAL A 39 -19.85 -16.91 14.78
C VAL A 39 -21.13 -17.73 14.87
N ALA A 40 -22.26 -17.20 14.37
CA ALA A 40 -23.55 -17.90 14.43
C ALA A 40 -23.70 -19.03 13.40
N THR A 41 -23.04 -18.92 12.23
CA THR A 41 -23.31 -19.80 11.09
C THR A 41 -22.22 -20.82 10.80
N ILE A 42 -21.02 -20.67 11.39
CA ILE A 42 -19.84 -21.48 11.07
C ILE A 42 -19.29 -22.09 12.35
N SER A 43 -18.98 -23.39 12.32
CA SER A 43 -18.34 -24.05 13.46
C SER A 43 -16.98 -23.44 13.78
N SER A 44 -16.70 -23.25 15.08
CA SER A 44 -15.39 -22.76 15.56
C SER A 44 -14.24 -23.73 15.27
N SER A 45 -14.51 -24.99 14.92
CA SER A 45 -13.51 -25.97 14.50
C SER A 45 -13.37 -26.10 12.98
N GLN A 46 -14.21 -25.41 12.19
CA GLN A 46 -14.20 -25.56 10.73
C GLN A 46 -12.93 -24.96 10.12
N VAL A 47 -12.22 -25.77 9.33
CA VAL A 47 -11.03 -25.36 8.58
C VAL A 47 -11.38 -25.28 7.09
N SER A 48 -10.94 -24.21 6.44
CA SER A 48 -11.13 -23.99 5.00
C SER A 48 -9.83 -23.56 4.34
N THR A 49 -9.73 -23.79 3.03
CA THR A 49 -8.72 -23.19 2.16
C THR A 49 -9.40 -22.14 1.29
N ALA A 50 -8.81 -20.96 1.18
CA ALA A 50 -9.34 -19.83 0.42
C ALA A 50 -8.29 -19.23 -0.52
N ASP A 51 -8.72 -18.88 -1.73
CA ASP A 51 -7.88 -18.31 -2.77
C ASP A 51 -8.25 -16.85 -3.06
N PHE A 52 -7.28 -15.95 -2.89
CA PHE A 52 -7.38 -14.58 -3.36
C PHE A 52 -7.18 -14.55 -4.87
N THR A 53 -8.29 -14.54 -5.61
CA THR A 53 -8.30 -14.64 -7.08
C THR A 53 -8.68 -13.31 -7.72
N THR A 54 -7.92 -12.90 -8.73
CA THR A 54 -8.23 -11.69 -9.50
C THR A 54 -9.49 -11.84 -10.34
N ARG A 55 -10.29 -10.77 -10.39
CA ARG A 55 -11.47 -10.67 -11.27
C ARG A 55 -11.21 -9.91 -12.57
N ALA A 56 -10.11 -9.18 -12.64
CA ALA A 56 -9.69 -8.40 -13.79
C ALA A 56 -8.17 -8.48 -13.97
N ALA A 57 -7.69 -8.25 -15.18
CA ALA A 57 -6.27 -8.10 -15.45
C ALA A 57 -5.74 -6.76 -14.89
N GLY A 58 -4.48 -6.74 -14.46
CA GLY A 58 -3.87 -5.54 -13.88
C GLY A 58 -2.47 -5.79 -13.34
N VAL A 59 -1.96 -4.81 -12.58
CA VAL A 59 -0.74 -4.91 -11.80
C VAL A 59 -1.10 -5.07 -10.33
N VAL A 60 -0.61 -6.12 -9.70
CA VAL A 60 -0.96 -6.46 -8.32
C VAL A 60 -0.02 -5.77 -7.36
N SER A 61 -0.58 -5.18 -6.30
CA SER A 61 0.21 -4.73 -5.15
C SER A 61 -0.57 -4.80 -3.85
N GLY A 62 0.14 -4.96 -2.74
CA GLY A 62 -0.42 -5.10 -1.40
C GLY A 62 -0.56 -6.54 -0.91
N LEU A 63 0.11 -7.51 -1.54
CA LEU A 63 0.08 -8.93 -1.16
C LEU A 63 0.60 -9.14 0.26
N HIS A 64 1.68 -8.45 0.62
CA HIS A 64 2.24 -8.53 1.98
C HIS A 64 1.42 -7.75 3.01
N VAL A 65 0.57 -6.83 2.57
CA VAL A 65 -0.43 -6.19 3.43
C VAL A 65 -1.57 -7.17 3.72
N VAL A 66 -2.04 -7.92 2.71
CA VAL A 66 -3.00 -9.02 2.91
C VAL A 66 -2.45 -10.08 3.87
N ALA A 67 -1.19 -10.48 3.69
CA ALA A 67 -0.51 -11.40 4.62
C ALA A 67 -0.51 -10.85 6.07
N ALA A 68 -0.31 -9.54 6.25
CA ALA A 68 -0.38 -8.93 7.58
C ALA A 68 -1.79 -8.94 8.17
N VAL A 69 -2.83 -8.75 7.36
CA VAL A 69 -4.24 -8.90 7.79
C VAL A 69 -4.53 -10.34 8.21
N LEU A 70 -4.12 -11.32 7.39
CA LEU A 70 -4.27 -12.75 7.69
C LEU A 70 -3.58 -13.11 9.01
N GLU A 71 -2.31 -12.73 9.19
CA GLU A 71 -1.57 -12.99 10.44
C GLU A 71 -2.22 -12.31 11.65
N TYR A 72 -2.72 -11.08 11.49
CA TYR A 72 -3.40 -10.35 12.57
C TYR A 72 -4.69 -11.06 13.01
N CYS A 73 -5.48 -11.58 12.08
CA CYS A 73 -6.68 -12.37 12.37
C CYS A 73 -6.36 -13.81 12.85
N GLY A 74 -5.08 -14.20 12.86
CA GLY A 74 -4.63 -15.51 13.32
C GLY A 74 -4.64 -16.62 12.26
N VAL A 75 -4.58 -16.25 10.97
CA VAL A 75 -4.38 -17.16 9.82
C VAL A 75 -2.91 -17.09 9.41
N THR A 76 -2.13 -18.10 9.79
CA THR A 76 -0.66 -18.11 9.61
C THR A 76 -0.16 -19.07 8.53
N HIS A 77 -1.03 -19.96 8.02
CA HIS A 77 -0.69 -20.82 6.90
C HIS A 77 -1.22 -20.21 5.60
N TYR A 78 -0.33 -19.53 4.87
CA TYR A 78 -0.63 -18.91 3.59
C TYR A 78 0.61 -18.93 2.69
N GLU A 79 0.37 -18.86 1.39
CA GLU A 79 1.40 -18.77 0.35
C GLU A 79 1.09 -17.60 -0.59
N VAL A 80 2.08 -16.73 -0.80
CA VAL A 80 2.01 -15.66 -1.80
C VAL A 80 2.57 -16.21 -3.11
N LEU A 81 1.74 -16.26 -4.15
CA LEU A 81 2.02 -17.00 -5.40
C LEU A 81 2.51 -16.12 -6.55
N VAL A 82 2.57 -14.81 -6.35
CA VAL A 82 3.08 -13.84 -7.32
C VAL A 82 3.84 -12.72 -6.62
N ASP A 83 4.73 -12.06 -7.35
CA ASP A 83 5.50 -10.93 -6.83
C ASP A 83 4.67 -9.63 -6.78
N GLU A 84 5.04 -8.74 -5.87
CA GLU A 84 4.54 -7.36 -5.87
C GLU A 84 4.94 -6.65 -7.17
N GLY A 85 3.99 -5.97 -7.83
CA GLY A 85 4.19 -5.34 -9.14
C GLY A 85 4.04 -6.29 -10.33
N ALA A 86 3.70 -7.56 -10.11
CA ALA A 86 3.45 -8.49 -11.21
C ALA A 86 2.20 -8.08 -12.03
N LYS A 87 2.32 -8.15 -13.36
CA LYS A 87 1.19 -8.09 -14.29
C LYS A 87 0.48 -9.45 -14.28
N VAL A 88 -0.84 -9.45 -14.08
CA VAL A 88 -1.65 -10.67 -14.01
C VAL A 88 -2.90 -10.56 -14.90
N ALA A 89 -3.38 -11.71 -15.36
CA ALA A 89 -4.67 -11.84 -16.04
C ALA A 89 -5.78 -12.13 -15.02
N ALA A 90 -7.05 -11.94 -15.44
CA ALA A 90 -8.20 -12.36 -14.65
C ALA A 90 -8.16 -13.87 -14.37
N GLY A 91 -8.64 -14.28 -13.19
CA GLY A 91 -8.60 -15.68 -12.75
C GLY A 91 -7.26 -16.12 -12.17
N LYS A 92 -6.24 -15.25 -12.11
CA LYS A 92 -4.97 -15.57 -11.46
C LYS A 92 -5.15 -15.61 -9.94
N ILE A 93 -4.74 -16.72 -9.33
CA ILE A 93 -4.60 -16.87 -7.88
C ILE A 93 -3.35 -16.12 -7.42
N LEU A 94 -3.52 -15.28 -6.40
CA LEU A 94 -2.48 -14.40 -5.85
C LEU A 94 -1.95 -14.92 -4.52
N ILE A 95 -2.85 -15.37 -3.64
CA ILE A 95 -2.55 -15.89 -2.32
C ILE A 95 -3.49 -17.07 -2.07
N THR A 96 -2.95 -18.16 -1.57
CA THR A 96 -3.74 -19.26 -1.00
C THR A 96 -3.54 -19.27 0.51
N ALA A 97 -4.62 -19.31 1.28
CA ALA A 97 -4.59 -19.32 2.73
C ALA A 97 -5.43 -20.48 3.27
N GLN A 98 -4.98 -21.12 4.34
CA GLN A 98 -5.71 -22.18 5.01
C GLN A 98 -5.71 -21.93 6.52
N GLY A 99 -6.86 -22.19 7.14
CA GLY A 99 -7.03 -21.98 8.57
C GLY A 99 -8.47 -22.04 9.01
N ASN A 100 -8.73 -21.59 10.23
CA ASN A 100 -10.08 -21.48 10.76
C ASN A 100 -10.94 -20.58 9.86
N THR A 101 -12.12 -21.07 9.51
CA THR A 101 -13.00 -20.42 8.53
C THR A 101 -13.49 -19.06 9.02
N GLN A 102 -13.88 -18.93 10.29
CA GLN A 102 -14.31 -17.65 10.86
C GLN A 102 -13.19 -16.60 10.80
N LYS A 103 -11.93 -16.99 11.06
CA LYS A 103 -10.77 -16.09 10.97
C LYS A 103 -10.44 -15.66 9.53
N ILE A 104 -10.60 -16.56 8.57
CA ILE A 104 -10.44 -16.24 7.15
C ILE A 104 -11.49 -15.21 6.72
N LEU A 105 -12.76 -15.41 7.11
CA LEU A 105 -13.84 -14.48 6.77
C LEU A 105 -13.71 -13.12 7.48
N LEU A 106 -13.28 -13.11 8.75
CA LEU A 106 -12.96 -11.87 9.46
C LEU A 106 -11.87 -11.05 8.74
N ALA A 107 -10.87 -11.72 8.16
CA ALA A 107 -9.79 -11.05 7.43
C ALA A 107 -10.24 -10.53 6.04
N GLU A 108 -11.30 -11.11 5.47
CA GLU A 108 -11.63 -11.00 4.04
C GLU A 108 -11.80 -9.56 3.59
N ARG A 109 -12.72 -8.82 4.21
CA ARG A 109 -13.11 -7.49 3.71
C ARG A 109 -11.95 -6.51 3.80
N THR A 110 -11.28 -6.48 4.94
CA THR A 110 -10.10 -5.63 5.16
C THR A 110 -8.97 -5.98 4.19
N ALA A 111 -8.66 -7.27 4.00
CA ALA A 111 -7.64 -7.72 3.05
C ALA A 111 -7.98 -7.31 1.61
N LEU A 112 -9.21 -7.55 1.16
CA LEU A 112 -9.66 -7.21 -0.19
C LEU A 112 -9.67 -5.69 -0.43
N ASN A 113 -10.02 -4.89 0.57
CA ASN A 113 -10.01 -3.43 0.46
C ASN A 113 -8.59 -2.90 0.23
N PHE A 114 -7.61 -3.37 1.01
CA PHE A 114 -6.20 -3.01 0.78
C PHE A 114 -5.71 -3.49 -0.59
N LEU A 115 -5.92 -4.77 -0.92
CA LEU A 115 -5.44 -5.35 -2.17
C LEU A 115 -6.04 -4.64 -3.40
N SER A 116 -7.34 -4.37 -3.38
CA SER A 116 -8.04 -3.71 -4.49
C SER A 116 -7.60 -2.27 -4.66
N HIS A 117 -7.49 -1.51 -3.55
CA HIS A 117 -7.05 -0.11 -3.60
C HIS A 117 -5.64 0.02 -4.16
N LEU A 118 -4.71 -0.77 -3.62
CA LEU A 118 -3.29 -0.69 -4.01
C LEU A 118 -3.07 -1.23 -5.43
N SER A 119 -3.68 -2.37 -5.77
CA SER A 119 -3.61 -2.91 -7.14
C SER A 119 -4.26 -1.96 -8.16
N GLY A 120 -5.32 -1.25 -7.77
CA GLY A 120 -5.94 -0.19 -8.60
C GLY A 120 -4.95 0.93 -8.92
N ILE A 121 -4.23 1.43 -7.91
CA ILE A 121 -3.19 2.46 -8.07
C ILE A 121 -2.04 1.94 -8.95
N SER A 122 -1.53 0.74 -8.70
CA SER A 122 -0.44 0.14 -9.50
C SER A 122 -0.86 -0.06 -10.94
N THR A 123 -2.07 -0.56 -11.17
CA THR A 123 -2.62 -0.78 -12.50
C THR A 123 -2.74 0.53 -13.26
N LEU A 124 -3.34 1.57 -12.67
CA LEU A 124 -3.47 2.88 -13.31
C LEU A 124 -2.10 3.50 -13.59
N THR A 125 -1.17 3.40 -12.65
CA THR A 125 0.19 3.92 -12.80
C THR A 125 0.91 3.24 -13.97
N SER A 126 0.79 1.91 -14.09
CA SER A 126 1.42 1.16 -15.17
C SER A 126 0.94 1.56 -16.57
N LYS A 127 -0.33 2.00 -16.68
CA LYS A 127 -0.86 2.55 -17.94
C LYS A 127 -0.14 3.85 -18.30
N TRP A 128 -0.03 4.79 -17.36
CA TRP A 128 0.70 6.04 -17.59
C TRP A 128 2.18 5.84 -17.90
N VAL A 129 2.82 4.86 -17.25
CA VAL A 129 4.21 4.50 -17.54
C VAL A 129 4.35 3.99 -18.98
N ALA A 130 3.40 3.18 -19.45
CA ALA A 130 3.38 2.70 -20.84
C ALA A 130 3.15 3.84 -21.85
N GLU A 131 2.29 4.81 -21.56
CA GLU A 131 2.03 5.96 -22.47
C GLU A 131 3.27 6.82 -22.74
N VAL A 132 4.27 6.80 -21.85
CA VAL A 132 5.52 7.57 -22.01
C VAL A 132 6.72 6.69 -22.37
N GLU A 133 6.49 5.42 -22.70
CA GLU A 133 7.52 4.48 -23.13
C GLU A 133 8.26 5.00 -24.38
N GLY A 134 9.57 4.77 -24.46
CA GLY A 134 10.43 5.31 -25.52
C GLY A 134 10.85 6.77 -25.34
N THR A 135 10.37 7.45 -24.28
CA THR A 135 10.81 8.80 -23.93
C THR A 135 11.76 8.80 -22.71
N LYS A 136 12.29 9.97 -22.36
CA LYS A 136 13.01 10.20 -21.08
C LYS A 136 12.09 10.62 -19.93
N CYS A 137 10.78 10.73 -20.17
CA CYS A 137 9.82 11.18 -19.18
C CYS A 137 9.62 10.10 -18.09
N GLN A 138 9.47 10.53 -16.84
CA GLN A 138 9.17 9.64 -15.72
C GLN A 138 7.83 10.05 -15.09
N ILE A 139 6.98 9.05 -14.85
CA ILE A 139 5.76 9.24 -14.08
C ILE A 139 6.13 9.36 -12.60
N ARG A 140 5.61 10.41 -11.94
CA ARG A 140 5.82 10.65 -10.50
C ARG A 140 4.50 10.88 -9.78
N ASP A 141 4.44 10.41 -8.55
CA ASP A 141 3.32 10.64 -7.64
C ASP A 141 3.41 12.03 -6.97
N THR A 142 2.48 12.30 -6.04
CA THR A 142 2.49 13.55 -5.27
C THR A 142 2.23 13.29 -3.78
N ARG A 143 1.93 14.36 -3.02
CA ARG A 143 1.43 14.27 -1.64
C ARG A 143 -0.09 14.42 -1.55
N LYS A 144 -0.79 14.44 -2.70
CA LYS A 144 -2.25 14.34 -2.80
C LYS A 144 -2.65 12.88 -2.62
N THR A 145 -2.50 12.41 -1.40
CA THR A 145 -2.70 11.01 -1.00
C THR A 145 -3.83 10.94 0.01
N THR A 146 -4.46 9.78 0.13
CA THR A 146 -5.44 9.55 1.20
C THR A 146 -4.76 9.69 2.56
N PRO A 147 -5.34 10.44 3.52
CA PRO A 147 -4.79 10.54 4.87
C PRO A 147 -4.57 9.15 5.49
N GLY A 148 -3.44 8.96 6.18
CA GLY A 148 -3.07 7.66 6.76
C GLY A 148 -2.45 6.65 5.77
N LEU A 149 -2.79 6.70 4.48
CA LEU A 149 -2.37 5.69 3.50
C LEU A 149 -1.18 6.08 2.63
N ARG A 150 -0.59 7.27 2.81
CA ARG A 150 0.48 7.79 1.95
C ARG A 150 1.59 6.77 1.65
N THR A 151 2.10 6.08 2.68
CA THR A 151 3.18 5.10 2.52
C THR A 151 2.78 3.97 1.57
N LEU A 152 1.54 3.48 1.70
CA LEU A 152 1.00 2.41 0.87
C LEU A 152 0.70 2.87 -0.56
N GLU A 153 0.11 4.05 -0.74
CA GLU A 153 -0.20 4.58 -2.08
C GLU A 153 1.10 4.90 -2.87
N LYS A 154 2.12 5.42 -2.19
CA LYS A 154 3.46 5.61 -2.75
C LYS A 154 4.18 4.28 -3.04
N PHE A 155 3.93 3.25 -2.24
CA PHE A 155 4.39 1.91 -2.53
C PHE A 155 3.73 1.36 -3.81
N ALA A 156 2.41 1.51 -3.93
CA ALA A 156 1.64 1.02 -5.06
C ALA A 156 1.99 1.72 -6.38
N THR A 157 2.22 3.04 -6.38
CA THR A 157 2.68 3.76 -7.59
C THR A 157 4.05 3.24 -8.06
N ARG A 158 4.99 2.98 -7.13
CA ARG A 158 6.26 2.33 -7.46
C ARG A 158 6.08 0.91 -8.02
N MET A 159 5.17 0.11 -7.48
CA MET A 159 4.84 -1.21 -8.03
C MET A 159 4.23 -1.11 -9.45
N GLY A 160 3.57 -0.01 -9.77
CA GLY A 160 3.13 0.32 -11.13
C GLY A 160 4.23 0.87 -12.05
N GLY A 161 5.46 1.02 -11.59
CA GLY A 161 6.61 1.49 -12.38
C GLY A 161 6.90 3.00 -12.31
N ALA A 162 6.17 3.76 -11.49
CA ALA A 162 6.49 5.18 -11.28
C ALA A 162 7.67 5.41 -10.32
N THR A 163 8.23 6.61 -10.35
CA THR A 163 9.24 7.06 -9.39
C THR A 163 8.62 8.03 -8.38
N ASN A 164 8.81 7.77 -7.08
CA ASN A 164 8.21 8.61 -6.06
C ASN A 164 8.79 10.04 -6.06
N HIS A 165 7.92 11.02 -5.90
CA HIS A 165 8.27 12.35 -5.41
C HIS A 165 8.52 12.31 -3.89
N ARG A 166 8.92 13.43 -3.29
CA ARG A 166 9.05 13.57 -1.83
C ARG A 166 7.85 12.99 -1.06
N LEU A 167 8.11 12.16 -0.07
CA LEU A 167 7.16 11.54 0.86
C LEU A 167 6.61 12.56 1.85
N SER A 168 7.43 13.51 2.30
CA SER A 168 7.08 14.46 3.37
C SER A 168 7.44 15.92 3.04
N LEU A 169 7.10 16.85 3.94
CA LEU A 169 7.61 18.23 3.89
C LEU A 169 9.11 18.32 4.21
N SER A 170 9.64 17.37 4.99
CA SER A 170 11.01 17.39 5.51
C SER A 170 12.05 16.80 4.55
N GLU A 171 11.60 16.07 3.53
CA GLU A 171 12.50 15.33 2.63
C GLU A 171 13.15 16.21 1.56
N ALA A 172 12.38 17.11 0.94
CA ALA A 172 12.89 18.01 -0.08
C ALA A 172 12.17 19.36 -0.02
N ALA A 173 12.90 20.44 -0.27
CA ALA A 173 12.32 21.76 -0.44
C ALA A 173 11.48 21.81 -1.73
N LEU A 174 10.35 22.51 -1.69
CA LEU A 174 9.54 22.77 -2.87
C LEU A 174 8.88 24.14 -2.70
N ILE A 175 9.49 25.15 -3.31
CA ILE A 175 8.99 26.52 -3.31
C ILE A 175 7.77 26.56 -4.22
N LYS A 176 6.67 27.10 -3.68
CA LYS A 176 5.40 27.30 -4.38
C LYS A 176 5.02 28.77 -4.33
N ASP A 177 4.03 29.15 -5.12
CA ASP A 177 3.29 30.42 -5.05
C ASP A 177 3.21 31.04 -3.64
N ASN A 178 2.68 30.31 -2.66
CA ASN A 178 2.50 30.82 -1.30
C ASN A 178 3.83 31.23 -0.64
N HIS A 179 4.91 30.50 -0.92
CA HIS A 179 6.23 30.81 -0.39
C HIS A 179 6.84 32.02 -1.10
N ILE A 180 6.61 32.17 -2.41
CA ILE A 180 7.09 33.30 -3.21
C ILE A 180 6.43 34.59 -2.74
N VAL A 181 5.10 34.56 -2.54
CA VAL A 181 4.35 35.71 -2.01
C VAL A 181 4.87 36.08 -0.62
N ALA A 182 5.01 35.10 0.27
CA ALA A 182 5.50 35.35 1.64
C ALA A 182 6.96 35.86 1.69
N ALA A 183 7.81 35.42 0.77
CA ALA A 183 9.21 35.85 0.68
C ALA A 183 9.41 37.12 -0.17
N GLY A 184 8.37 37.61 -0.83
CA GLY A 184 8.40 38.77 -1.74
C GLY A 184 8.96 38.51 -3.14
N SER A 185 9.73 37.43 -3.36
CA SER A 185 10.18 37.01 -4.70
C SER A 185 10.67 35.56 -4.70
N ILE A 186 10.77 34.96 -5.89
CA ILE A 186 11.34 33.61 -6.05
C ILE A 186 12.82 33.56 -5.66
N THR A 187 13.59 34.60 -5.98
CA THR A 187 15.01 34.70 -5.63
C THR A 187 15.21 34.77 -4.11
N ALA A 188 14.36 35.53 -3.42
CA ALA A 188 14.39 35.62 -1.96
C ALA A 188 14.04 34.28 -1.31
N ALA A 189 12.96 33.62 -1.76
CA ALA A 189 12.56 32.30 -1.27
C ALA A 189 13.67 31.24 -1.49
N PHE A 190 14.28 31.23 -2.67
CA PHE A 190 15.37 30.31 -3.01
C PHE A 190 16.60 30.54 -2.13
N THR A 191 17.05 31.78 -2.01
CA THR A 191 18.23 32.14 -1.21
C THR A 191 18.01 31.81 0.27
N ALA A 192 16.83 32.10 0.81
CA ALA A 192 16.48 31.76 2.18
C ALA A 192 16.51 30.24 2.41
N THR A 193 15.96 29.45 1.47
CA THR A 193 15.97 27.99 1.56
C THR A 193 17.40 27.45 1.52
N LYS A 194 18.24 27.95 0.59
CA LYS A 194 19.65 27.53 0.47
C LYS A 194 20.49 27.92 1.68
N ARG A 195 20.21 29.06 2.32
CA ARG A 195 20.88 29.48 3.55
C ARG A 195 20.56 28.57 4.74
N CYS A 196 19.29 28.18 4.88
CA CYS A 196 18.84 27.39 6.03
C CYS A 196 19.10 25.88 5.90
N PHE A 197 19.17 25.35 4.68
CA PHE A 197 19.29 23.91 4.43
C PHE A 197 20.41 23.60 3.43
N LEU A 198 21.26 22.62 3.76
CA LEU A 198 22.36 22.12 2.92
C LEU A 198 21.85 21.68 1.54
N GLU A 199 22.71 21.78 0.52
CA GLU A 199 22.37 21.53 -0.91
C GLU A 199 21.70 20.16 -1.16
N ASN A 200 21.99 19.15 -0.34
CA ASN A 200 21.42 17.80 -0.48
C ASN A 200 19.89 17.72 -0.26
N ARG A 201 19.26 18.74 0.34
CA ARG A 201 17.79 18.82 0.54
C ARG A 201 17.06 19.70 -0.49
N LEU A 202 17.79 20.21 -1.49
CA LEU A 202 17.29 21.12 -2.53
C LEU A 202 17.05 20.43 -3.89
N ARG A 203 17.12 19.09 -3.95
CA ARG A 203 16.91 18.30 -5.17
C ARG A 203 15.47 18.30 -5.66
#